data_AF-F7V712-F1
#
_entry.id   AF-F7V712-F1
#
_cell.length_a   1.000
_cell.length_b   1.000
_cell.length_c   1.000
_cell.angle_alpha   90.00
_cell.angle_beta   90.00
_cell.angle_gamma   90.00
#
_symmetry.space_group_name_H-M   'P 1'
#
loop_
_entity.id
_entity.type
_entity.pdbx_description
1 polymer ?
#
loop_
_entity_poly.entity_id
_entity_poly.type
_entity_poly.pdbx_seq_one_letter_code
_entity_poly.pdbx_strand_id
1 'polypeptide(L)' 'MVIISDCTDCKNMGDCKKGAGIVCRAFPEGIPSEWFWKGNPKEVKECNNGIGFEPCEGEER' A
#
# COMPACT_ATOMS: atom_id res chain seq x y z
N MET A 1 18.12 1.33 11.08
CA MET A 1 16.73 1.83 11.06
C MET A 1 15.98 0.98 10.05
N VAL A 2 15.00 0.20 10.49
CA VAL A 2 14.14 -0.60 9.60
C VAL A 2 12.94 0.26 9.27
N ILE A 3 12.68 0.52 7.98
CA ILE A 3 11.50 1.24 7.52
C ILE A 3 10.54 0.19 6.99
N ILE A 4 9.36 0.08 7.59
CA ILE A 4 8.26 -0.74 7.08
C ILE A 4 7.30 0.23 6.39
N SER A 5 7.07 0.02 5.09
CA SER A 5 6.20 0.88 4.30
C SER A 5 4.75 0.67 4.72
N ASP A 6 3.99 1.74 4.98
CA ASP A 6 2.55 1.65 5.24
C ASP A 6 1.79 0.96 4.10
N CYS A 7 2.35 0.92 2.89
CA CYS A 7 1.75 0.15 1.80
C CYS A 7 1.54 -1.33 2.17
N THR A 8 2.36 -1.93 3.05
CA THR A 8 2.18 -3.33 3.47
C THR A 8 0.91 -3.59 4.27
N ASP A 9 0.33 -2.55 4.88
CA ASP A 9 -0.92 -2.62 5.64
C ASP A 9 -2.15 -2.22 4.80
N CYS A 10 -1.98 -2.00 3.50
CA CYS A 10 -3.04 -1.53 2.61
C CYS A 10 -3.76 -2.71 1.91
N LYS A 11 -5.09 -2.75 1.94
CA LYS A 11 -5.94 -3.71 1.18
C LYS A 11 -5.67 -3.67 -0.31
N ASN A 12 -5.26 -2.52 -0.82
CA ASN A 12 -4.97 -2.31 -2.22
C ASN A 12 -3.58 -2.85 -2.62
N MET A 13 -2.75 -3.26 -1.66
CA MET A 13 -1.39 -3.77 -1.87
C MET A 13 -1.34 -5.29 -1.75
N GLY A 14 -1.47 -5.99 -2.87
CA GLY A 14 -1.35 -7.45 -2.95
C GLY A 14 -2.49 -8.18 -2.21
N ASP A 15 -3.18 -9.07 -2.93
CA ASP A 15 -4.16 -9.97 -2.31
C ASP A 15 -3.51 -10.65 -1.10
N CYS A 16 -4.04 -10.43 0.11
CA CYS A 16 -3.60 -11.12 1.33
C CYS A 16 -3.78 -12.66 1.23
N LYS A 17 -4.22 -13.17 0.07
CA LYS A 17 -4.38 -14.56 -0.29
C LYS A 17 -3.33 -14.98 -1.33
N LYS A 18 -2.29 -15.62 -0.81
CA LYS A 18 -1.44 -16.64 -1.49
C LYS A 18 -0.72 -16.19 -2.77
N GLY A 19 0.47 -15.60 -2.58
CA GLY A 19 1.61 -15.84 -3.47
C GLY A 19 1.59 -15.17 -4.86
N ALA A 20 0.56 -14.39 -5.20
CA ALA A 20 0.66 -13.42 -6.29
C ALA A 20 1.54 -12.26 -5.81
N GLY A 21 2.45 -11.79 -6.67
CA GLY A 21 3.36 -10.69 -6.34
C GLY A 21 2.64 -9.47 -5.76
N ILE A 22 3.42 -8.61 -5.10
CA ILE A 22 2.93 -7.35 -4.51
C ILE A 22 2.46 -6.43 -5.64
N VAL A 23 1.21 -6.57 -6.06
CA VAL A 23 0.57 -5.69 -7.05
C VAL A 23 -0.33 -4.73 -6.31
N CYS A 24 -0.05 -3.43 -6.43
CA CYS A 24 -0.89 -2.38 -5.88
C CYS A 24 -1.92 -1.95 -6.90
N ARG A 25 -3.21 -1.87 -6.52
CA ARG A 25 -4.27 -1.39 -7.42
C ARG A 25 -4.09 0.07 -7.84
N ALA A 26 -3.53 0.91 -6.96
CA ALA A 26 -3.19 2.30 -7.29
C ALA A 26 -2.02 2.40 -8.28
N PHE A 27 -1.08 1.44 -8.23
CA PHE A 27 0.11 1.40 -9.07
C PHE A 27 0.19 0.06 -9.83
N PRO A 28 -0.63 -0.11 -10.87
CA PRO A 28 -0.69 -1.37 -11.63
C PRO A 28 0.64 -1.69 -12.34
N GLU A 29 1.42 -0.65 -12.68
CA GLU A 29 2.76 -0.79 -13.30
C GLU A 29 3.90 -0.97 -12.28
N GLY A 30 3.57 -0.99 -10.98
CA GLY A 30 4.52 -1.05 -9.89
C GLY A 30 4.65 0.26 -9.12
N ILE A 31 4.84 0.17 -7.80
CA ILE A 31 4.98 1.34 -6.95
C ILE A 31 6.38 1.94 -7.12
N PRO A 32 6.50 3.26 -7.37
CA PRO A 32 7.80 3.92 -7.39
C PRO A 32 8.55 3.69 -6.06
N SER A 33 9.82 3.27 -6.12
CA SER A 33 10.57 2.94 -4.90
C SER A 33 10.64 4.11 -3.92
N GLU A 34 10.75 5.34 -4.41
CA GLU A 34 10.74 6.52 -3.53
C GLU A 34 9.41 6.68 -2.80
N TRP A 35 8.29 6.46 -3.49
CA TRP A 35 6.96 6.48 -2.86
C TRP A 35 6.79 5.34 -1.86
N PHE A 36 7.26 4.13 -2.20
CA PHE A 36 7.18 2.98 -1.30
C PHE A 36 7.98 3.20 -0.01
N TRP A 37 9.17 3.82 -0.08
CA TRP A 37 10.04 3.99 1.08
C TRP A 37 9.82 5.29 1.86
N LYS A 38 9.39 6.37 1.21
CA LYS A 38 9.27 7.70 1.83
C LYS A 38 7.85 8.26 1.80
N GLY A 39 6.93 7.63 1.06
CA GLY A 39 5.55 8.07 0.96
C GLY A 39 4.76 7.71 2.20
N ASN A 40 3.76 8.55 2.51
CA ASN A 40 2.84 8.35 3.62
C ASN A 40 1.43 8.13 3.07
N PRO A 41 1.10 6.92 2.58
CA PRO A 41 -0.20 6.63 1.98
C PRO A 41 -1.37 6.87 2.96
N LYS A 42 -1.15 6.77 4.27
CA LYS A 42 -2.14 7.08 5.32
C LYS A 42 -2.49 8.58 5.45
N GLU A 43 -1.58 9.47 5.06
CA GLU A 43 -1.77 10.93 5.20
C GLU A 43 -2.27 11.59 3.91
N VAL A 44 -2.18 10.90 2.77
CA VAL A 44 -2.68 11.41 1.50
C VAL A 44 -4.10 10.92 1.24
N LYS A 45 -4.92 11.80 0.67
CA LYS A 45 -6.29 11.47 0.25
C LYS A 45 -6.31 10.41 -0.85
N GLU A 46 -5.30 10.41 -1.72
CA GLU A 46 -5.18 9.54 -2.87
C GLU A 46 -3.71 9.20 -3.11
N CYS A 47 -3.41 7.93 -3.38
CA CYS A 47 -2.09 7.50 -3.82
C CYS A 47 -1.93 7.71 -5.33
N ASN A 48 -2.81 7.11 -6.13
CA ASN A 48 -2.83 7.24 -7.59
C ASN A 48 -4.15 6.67 -8.16
N ASN A 49 -4.53 7.06 -9.39
CA ASN A 49 -5.70 6.56 -10.12
C ASN A 49 -7.04 6.64 -9.34
N GLY A 50 -7.23 7.64 -8.47
CA GLY A 50 -8.45 7.73 -7.65
C GLY A 50 -8.45 6.84 -6.41
N ILE A 51 -7.36 6.10 -6.15
CA ILE A 51 -7.29 5.08 -5.08
C ILE A 51 -6.46 5.61 -3.91
N GLY A 52 -7.10 5.68 -2.73
CA GLY A 52 -6.47 6.02 -1.46
C GLY A 52 -5.99 4.80 -0.66
N PHE A 53 -5.36 5.08 0.48
CA PHE A 53 -5.02 4.03 1.43
C PHE A 53 -6.27 3.49 2.10
N GLU A 54 -6.37 2.17 2.14
CA GLU A 54 -7.41 1.45 2.89
C GLU A 54 -6.74 0.39 3.75
N PRO A 55 -6.83 0.46 5.09
CA PRO A 55 -6.17 -0.51 5.96
C PRO A 55 -6.78 -1.91 5.79
N CYS A 56 -5.95 -2.95 5.80
CA CYS A 56 -6.40 -4.33 5.95
C CYS A 56 -7.15 -4.45 7.28
N GLU A 57 -8.43 -4.84 7.26
CA GLU A 57 -9.23 -4.96 8.49
C GLU A 57 -8.64 -6.09 9.35
N GLY A 58 -7.96 -5.69 10.42
CA GLY A 58 -7.25 -6.58 11.33
C GLY A 58 -6.58 -5.91 12.53
N GLU A 59 -6.89 -4.64 12.87
CA GLU A 59 -6.48 -4.06 14.15
C GLU A 59 -7.58 -3.15 14.71
N GLU A 60 -8.60 -3.78 15.30
CA GLU A 60 -9.29 -3.19 16.45
C GLU A 60 -8.43 -3.52 17.68
N ARG A 61 -7.54 -2.60 18.12
CA ARG A 61 -7.21 -2.45 19.54
C ARG A 61 -6.54 -1.13 19.89
#